data_AF-A0A940RYY8-F1
#
_entry.id   AF-A0A940RYY8-F1
#
_cell.length_a   1.000
_cell.length_b   1.000
_cell.length_c   1.000
_cell.angle_alpha   90.00
_cell.angle_beta   90.00
_cell.angle_gamma   90.00
#
_symmetry.space_group_name_H-M   'P 1'
#
loop_
_entity.id
_entity.type
_entity.pdbx_description
1 polymer ?
#
loop_
_entity_poly.entity_id
_entity_poly.type
_entity_poly.pdbx_seq_one_letter_code
_entity_poly.pdbx_strand_id
1 'polypeptide(L)'
;MSATPTHTPTPASGADTVSYLYAVCRADAPEPAGGQPPAGAGGRLRLVREGGLAGVVASVPADEFGTRGLEARLNDLDQLEALARAHNAVVDAAHARATVLPMRLATVYLDDARVAEVLRAGAEDFGQLLDWLDGHEELGVKVYAVAPAKPQEAPAAGTPEAEGATSPGRAYLRRRQAQRSSHRDAYRAAGEVAARLPEAVSAL
;
A
#
# COMPACT_ATOMS: atom_id res chain seq x y z
N MET A 1 49.77 -40.06 -13.22
CA MET A 1 48.41 -39.50 -13.41
C MET A 1 47.96 -39.00 -12.04
N SER A 2 48.21 -37.73 -11.77
CA SER A 2 47.94 -37.11 -10.47
C SER A 2 46.52 -36.53 -10.49
N ALA A 3 45.67 -36.99 -9.58
CA ALA A 3 44.35 -36.39 -9.37
C ALA A 3 44.49 -35.26 -8.34
N THR A 4 44.33 -34.03 -8.81
CA THR A 4 44.23 -32.82 -8.00
C THR A 4 42.98 -32.89 -7.13
N PRO A 5 43.05 -32.66 -5.80
CA PRO A 5 41.84 -32.53 -5.00
C PRO A 5 41.17 -31.19 -5.33
N THR A 6 39.96 -31.27 -5.87
CA THR A 6 39.07 -30.13 -6.09
C THR A 6 38.73 -29.52 -4.72
N HIS A 7 39.25 -28.32 -4.47
CA HIS A 7 38.86 -27.53 -3.31
C HIS A 7 37.42 -27.02 -3.54
N THR A 8 36.45 -27.64 -2.90
CA THR A 8 35.11 -27.08 -2.79
C THR A 8 35.19 -25.86 -1.89
N PRO A 9 34.86 -24.63 -2.38
CA PRO A 9 34.79 -23.48 -1.50
C PRO A 9 33.62 -23.68 -0.53
N THR A 10 33.94 -23.72 0.76
CA THR A 10 32.96 -23.62 1.85
C THR A 10 32.20 -22.30 1.70
N PRO A 11 30.86 -22.27 1.55
CA PRO A 11 30.13 -21.02 1.62
C PRO A 11 30.31 -20.44 3.03
N ALA A 12 30.76 -19.19 3.09
CA ALA A 12 30.83 -18.43 4.32
C ALA A 12 29.43 -18.38 4.96
N SER A 13 29.34 -18.75 6.23
CA SER A 13 28.13 -18.66 7.05
C SER A 13 27.75 -17.20 7.25
N GLY A 14 26.98 -16.66 6.29
CA GLY A 14 26.11 -15.51 6.50
C GLY A 14 24.74 -16.03 6.88
N ALA A 15 24.07 -15.39 7.83
CA ALA A 15 22.78 -15.86 8.36
C ALA A 15 21.81 -16.28 7.23
N ASP A 16 21.29 -17.51 7.31
CA ASP A 16 20.33 -18.05 6.33
C ASP A 16 19.03 -17.23 6.25
N THR A 17 18.80 -16.37 7.25
CA THR A 17 17.61 -15.54 7.37
C THR A 17 17.94 -14.10 7.75
N VAL A 18 17.11 -13.18 7.26
CA VAL A 18 17.09 -11.76 7.61
C VAL A 18 15.77 -11.39 8.29
N SER A 19 15.70 -10.21 8.90
CA SER A 19 14.52 -9.74 9.63
C SER A 19 13.74 -8.71 8.82
N TYR A 20 12.53 -9.07 8.39
CA TYR A 20 11.62 -8.14 7.74
C TYR A 20 10.75 -7.46 8.79
N LEU A 21 10.90 -6.14 8.94
CA LEU A 21 10.07 -5.29 9.80
C LEU A 21 8.82 -4.80 9.07
N TYR A 22 7.65 -5.18 9.59
CA TYR A 22 6.34 -4.82 9.07
C TYR A 22 5.79 -3.53 9.66
N ALA A 23 5.87 -3.39 10.98
CA ALA A 23 5.32 -2.25 11.71
C ALA A 23 6.07 -2.01 13.03
N VAL A 24 5.95 -0.80 13.56
CA VAL A 24 6.39 -0.42 14.90
C VAL A 24 5.17 -0.16 15.77
N CYS A 25 5.19 -0.62 17.03
CA CYS A 25 4.13 -0.43 18.01
C CYS A 25 4.72 -0.22 19.41
N ARG A 26 3.85 -0.06 20.42
CA ARG A 26 4.27 0.03 21.82
C ARG A 26 4.79 -1.31 22.36
N ALA A 27 5.73 -1.25 23.30
CA ALA A 27 6.34 -2.43 23.90
C ALA A 27 5.40 -3.27 24.78
N ASP A 28 4.17 -2.84 25.03
CA ASP A 28 3.12 -3.61 25.68
C ASP A 28 2.17 -4.28 24.68
N ALA A 29 2.36 -4.05 23.37
CA ALA A 29 1.59 -4.72 22.34
C ALA A 29 1.69 -6.25 22.48
N PRO A 30 0.56 -6.95 22.31
CA PRO A 30 0.50 -8.38 22.55
C PRO A 30 1.26 -9.14 21.46
N GLU A 31 1.84 -10.28 21.81
CA GLU A 31 2.54 -11.13 20.83
C GLU A 31 1.64 -11.49 19.66
N PRO A 32 2.15 -11.50 18.41
CA PRO A 32 1.42 -11.94 17.23
C PRO A 32 0.77 -13.30 17.49
N ALA A 33 -0.47 -13.47 17.01
CA ALA A 33 -1.15 -14.76 17.15
C ALA A 33 -0.29 -15.86 16.52
N GLY A 34 -0.06 -16.96 17.25
CA GLY A 34 0.88 -18.02 16.88
C GLY A 34 0.49 -18.89 15.68
N GLY A 35 -0.42 -18.42 14.83
CA GLY A 35 -0.92 -19.07 13.63
C GLY A 35 0.03 -18.97 12.43
N GLN A 36 -0.36 -19.60 11.34
CA GLN A 36 0.35 -19.51 10.06
C GLN A 36 0.30 -18.03 9.59
N PRO A 37 1.45 -17.40 9.31
CA PRO A 37 1.45 -16.07 8.71
C PRO A 37 0.78 -16.10 7.33
N PRO A 38 0.30 -14.94 6.82
CA PRO A 38 -0.21 -14.85 5.46
C PRO A 38 0.78 -15.46 4.45
N ALA A 39 0.27 -16.09 3.40
CA ALA A 39 1.14 -16.61 2.35
C ALA A 39 1.99 -15.46 1.77
N GLY A 40 3.32 -15.62 1.77
CA GLY A 40 4.25 -14.57 1.35
C GLY A 40 4.73 -13.60 2.44
N ALA A 41 4.20 -13.67 3.67
CA ALA A 41 4.71 -12.89 4.82
C ALA A 41 5.98 -13.50 5.44
N GLY A 42 6.50 -14.56 4.84
CA GLY A 42 7.70 -15.26 5.31
C GLY A 42 7.43 -16.18 6.50
N GLY A 43 8.39 -16.24 7.42
CA GLY A 43 8.34 -17.10 8.61
C GLY A 43 7.40 -16.60 9.72
N ARG A 44 7.46 -17.27 10.87
CA ARG A 44 6.66 -16.91 12.06
C ARG A 44 6.91 -15.46 12.49
N LEU A 45 5.82 -14.72 12.71
CA LEU A 45 5.87 -13.36 13.27
C LEU A 45 6.29 -13.38 14.74
N ARG A 46 7.05 -12.36 15.14
CA ARG A 46 7.49 -12.11 16.53
C ARG A 46 7.64 -10.61 16.77
N LEU A 47 7.84 -10.24 18.04
CA LEU A 47 8.18 -8.87 18.42
C LEU A 47 9.66 -8.77 18.79
N VAL A 48 10.33 -7.76 18.24
CA VAL A 48 11.63 -7.28 18.74
C VAL A 48 11.35 -6.07 19.61
N ARG A 49 11.61 -6.17 20.91
CA ARG A 49 11.34 -5.10 21.88
C ARG A 49 12.61 -4.33 22.19
N GLU A 50 12.52 -3.02 22.23
CA GLU A 50 13.60 -2.11 22.64
C GLU A 50 12.98 -0.89 23.33
N GLY A 51 13.32 -0.69 24.60
CA GLY A 51 12.74 0.36 25.42
C GLY A 51 11.20 0.27 25.47
N GLY A 52 10.53 1.38 25.16
CA GLY A 52 9.07 1.49 25.12
C GLY A 52 8.42 1.09 23.78
N LEU A 53 9.18 0.55 22.84
CA LEU A 53 8.73 0.20 21.49
C LEU A 53 8.94 -1.29 21.18
N ALA A 54 8.18 -1.78 20.21
CA ALA A 54 8.34 -3.09 19.62
C ALA A 54 8.24 -3.02 18.08
N GLY A 55 9.04 -3.83 17.40
CA GLY A 55 8.94 -4.07 15.96
C GLY A 55 8.27 -5.40 15.68
N VAL A 56 7.23 -5.41 14.84
CA VAL A 56 6.59 -6.62 14.32
C VAL A 56 7.43 -7.14 13.16
N VAL A 57 8.08 -8.29 13.36
CA VAL A 57 9.04 -8.85 12.38
C VAL A 57 8.75 -10.30 12.02
N ALA A 58 9.20 -10.72 10.83
CA ALA A 58 9.34 -12.12 10.45
C ALA A 58 10.80 -12.43 10.10
N SER A 59 11.23 -13.67 10.36
CA SER A 59 12.49 -14.20 9.80
C SER A 59 12.20 -14.72 8.40
N VAL A 60 12.94 -14.22 7.42
CA VAL A 60 12.74 -14.52 6.00
C VAL A 60 14.04 -14.95 5.33
N PRO A 61 14.01 -15.81 4.30
CA PRO A 61 15.23 -16.30 3.65
C PRO A 61 16.08 -15.15 3.10
N ALA A 62 17.38 -15.16 3.41
CA ALA A 62 18.30 -14.08 3.03
C ALA A 62 18.55 -14.01 1.50
N ASP A 63 18.47 -15.14 0.81
CA ASP A 63 18.60 -15.24 -0.65
C ASP A 63 17.40 -14.62 -1.39
N GLU A 64 16.20 -14.76 -0.83
CA GLU A 64 14.97 -14.21 -1.40
C GLU A 64 14.69 -12.74 -1.02
N PHE A 65 15.07 -12.33 0.19
CA PHE A 65 14.76 -11.00 0.73
C PHE A 65 15.98 -10.10 0.91
N GLY A 66 17.18 -10.61 0.63
CA GLY A 66 18.36 -9.79 0.43
C GLY A 66 18.25 -8.93 -0.84
N THR A 67 19.18 -7.99 -1.02
CA THR A 67 19.11 -6.95 -2.07
C THR A 67 18.71 -7.48 -3.44
N ARG A 68 19.38 -8.52 -3.94
CA ARG A 68 19.11 -9.08 -5.28
C ARG A 68 17.77 -9.80 -5.38
N GLY A 69 17.38 -10.56 -4.36
CA GLY A 69 16.11 -11.27 -4.34
C GLY A 69 14.93 -10.31 -4.29
N LEU A 70 15.06 -9.26 -3.48
CA LEU A 70 14.06 -8.20 -3.36
C LEU A 70 13.94 -7.40 -4.66
N GLU A 71 15.07 -7.02 -5.28
CA GLU A 71 15.06 -6.36 -6.59
C GLU A 71 14.34 -7.20 -7.65
N ALA A 72 14.59 -8.51 -7.70
CA ALA A 72 13.90 -9.39 -8.65
C ALA A 72 12.38 -9.44 -8.39
N ARG A 73 11.98 -9.59 -7.13
CA ARG A 73 10.56 -9.62 -6.71
C ARG A 73 9.84 -8.30 -7.01
N LEU A 74 10.50 -7.16 -6.79
CA LEU A 74 9.91 -5.84 -7.02
C LEU A 74 9.76 -5.51 -8.52
N ASN A 75 10.51 -6.19 -9.39
CA ASN A 75 10.39 -6.05 -10.85
C ASN A 75 9.36 -7.00 -11.48
N ASP A 76 8.85 -7.97 -10.72
CA ASP A 76 7.79 -8.89 -11.12
C ASP A 76 6.46 -8.45 -10.48
N LEU A 77 5.48 -8.08 -11.30
CA LEU A 77 4.22 -7.51 -10.81
C LEU A 77 3.41 -8.50 -9.94
N ASP A 78 3.41 -9.78 -10.29
CA ASP A 78 2.63 -10.79 -9.55
C ASP A 78 3.29 -11.05 -8.19
N GLN A 79 4.63 -11.11 -8.16
CA GLN A 79 5.37 -11.27 -6.92
C GLN A 79 5.31 -10.03 -6.03
N LEU A 80 5.37 -8.83 -6.62
CA LEU A 80 5.17 -7.56 -5.91
C LEU A 80 3.78 -7.49 -5.30
N GLU A 81 2.73 -7.85 -6.05
CA GLU A 81 1.37 -7.87 -5.53
C GLU A 81 1.23 -8.83 -4.34
N ALA A 82 1.75 -10.06 -4.47
CA ALA A 82 1.72 -11.04 -3.40
C ALA A 82 2.45 -10.54 -2.14
N LEU A 83 3.63 -9.92 -2.31
CA LEU A 83 4.42 -9.34 -1.22
C LEU A 83 3.68 -8.19 -0.53
N ALA A 84 3.06 -7.30 -1.31
CA ALA A 84 2.29 -6.17 -0.80
C ALA A 84 1.05 -6.62 -0.01
N ARG A 85 0.31 -7.61 -0.54
CA ARG A 85 -0.85 -8.19 0.16
C ARG A 85 -0.45 -8.85 1.46
N ALA A 86 0.64 -9.61 1.45
CA ALA A 86 1.15 -10.26 2.65
C ALA A 86 1.59 -9.24 3.71
N HIS A 87 2.30 -8.18 3.30
CA HIS A 87 2.68 -7.09 4.18
C HIS A 87 1.49 -6.41 4.83
N ASN A 88 0.50 -6.01 4.03
CA ASN A 88 -0.71 -5.36 4.54
C ASN A 88 -1.48 -6.27 5.50
N ALA A 89 -1.61 -7.56 5.19
CA ALA A 89 -2.29 -8.50 6.07
C ALA A 89 -1.62 -8.63 7.46
N VAL A 90 -0.29 -8.53 7.53
CA VAL A 90 0.43 -8.50 8.82
C VAL A 90 0.17 -7.20 9.56
N VAL A 91 0.24 -6.06 8.87
CA VAL A 91 -0.05 -4.74 9.44
C VAL A 91 -1.48 -4.67 9.97
N ASP A 92 -2.47 -5.10 9.18
CA ASP A 92 -3.89 -5.14 9.58
C ASP A 92 -4.11 -6.02 10.82
N ALA A 93 -3.45 -7.19 10.88
CA ALA A 93 -3.56 -8.08 12.03
C ALA A 93 -2.90 -7.51 13.30
N ALA A 94 -1.85 -6.70 13.16
CA ALA A 94 -1.22 -5.98 14.26
C ALA A 94 -2.10 -4.80 14.71
N HIS A 95 -2.61 -4.01 13.77
CA HIS A 95 -3.51 -2.87 13.98
C HIS A 95 -4.78 -3.27 14.73
N ALA A 96 -5.35 -4.43 14.42
CA ALA A 96 -6.54 -4.97 15.10
C ALA A 96 -6.36 -5.18 16.62
N ARG A 97 -5.14 -5.03 17.16
CA ARG A 97 -4.80 -5.33 18.55
C ARG A 97 -4.02 -4.21 19.25
N ALA A 98 -3.47 -3.26 18.51
CA ALA A 98 -2.69 -2.14 19.03
C ALA A 98 -2.52 -1.06 17.96
N THR A 99 -2.29 0.18 18.39
CA THR A 99 -1.85 1.27 17.51
C THR A 99 -0.48 0.92 16.89
N VAL A 100 -0.38 1.01 15.55
CA VAL A 100 0.84 0.66 14.80
C VAL A 100 1.26 1.76 13.84
N LEU A 101 2.57 1.83 13.58
CA LEU A 101 3.17 2.59 12.49
C LEU A 101 3.61 1.59 11.40
N PRO A 102 2.90 1.51 10.26
CA PRO A 102 3.29 0.64 9.16
C PRO A 102 4.64 1.08 8.59
N MET A 103 5.57 0.14 8.45
CA MET A 103 6.84 0.40 7.78
C MET A 103 6.68 0.32 6.27
N ARG A 104 7.58 0.96 5.53
CA ARG A 104 7.61 0.84 4.07
C ARG A 104 7.73 -0.64 3.67
N LEU A 105 7.03 -1.02 2.60
CA LEU A 105 7.16 -2.35 2.01
C LEU A 105 8.65 -2.68 1.81
N ALA A 106 9.00 -3.92 2.11
CA ALA A 106 10.34 -4.46 1.89
C ALA A 106 11.43 -3.83 2.80
N THR A 107 11.06 -3.40 4.02
CA THR A 107 12.00 -2.93 5.05
C THR A 107 12.68 -4.12 5.75
N VAL A 108 13.87 -4.50 5.28
CA VAL A 108 14.62 -5.67 5.74
C VAL A 108 15.92 -5.27 6.44
N TYR A 109 16.22 -5.93 7.56
CA TYR A 109 17.43 -5.79 8.36
C TYR A 109 18.18 -7.12 8.44
N LEU A 110 19.49 -7.06 8.66
CA LEU A 110 20.33 -8.26 8.75
C LEU A 110 19.87 -9.21 9.87
N ASP A 111 19.45 -8.65 11.00
CA ASP A 111 19.04 -9.38 12.20
C ASP A 111 18.16 -8.51 13.11
N ASP A 112 17.67 -9.10 14.19
CA ASP A 112 16.87 -8.42 15.21
C ASP A 112 17.64 -7.36 15.98
N ALA A 113 18.98 -7.48 16.08
CA ALA A 113 19.79 -6.48 16.76
C ALA A 113 19.77 -5.15 15.98
N ARG A 114 19.82 -5.21 14.65
CA ARG A 114 19.63 -4.03 13.79
C ARG A 114 18.22 -3.45 13.87
N VAL A 115 17.19 -4.29 14.02
CA VAL A 115 15.83 -3.79 14.29
C VAL A 115 15.80 -3.03 15.62
N ALA A 116 16.35 -3.60 16.69
CA ALA A 116 16.43 -2.94 17.99
C ALA A 116 17.21 -1.61 17.92
N GLU A 117 18.31 -1.55 17.15
CA GLU A 117 19.02 -0.29 16.91
C GLU A 117 18.16 0.80 16.27
N VAL A 118 17.32 0.44 15.30
CA VAL A 118 16.39 1.39 14.65
C VAL A 118 15.31 1.85 15.62
N LEU A 119 14.74 0.94 16.41
CA LEU A 119 13.75 1.30 17.44
C LEU A 119 14.35 2.26 18.47
N ARG A 120 15.58 2.00 18.92
CA ARG A 120 16.28 2.88 19.86
C ARG A 120 16.56 4.26 19.27
N ALA A 121 17.06 4.30 18.03
CA ALA A 121 17.42 5.54 17.37
C ALA A 121 16.18 6.41 17.07
N GLY A 122 15.05 5.78 16.72
CA GLY A 122 13.77 6.44 16.47
C GLY A 122 12.84 6.53 17.68
N ALA A 123 13.33 6.29 18.91
CA ALA A 123 12.47 6.11 20.08
C ALA A 123 11.53 7.31 20.32
N GLU A 124 12.05 8.52 20.16
CA GLU A 124 11.30 9.76 20.33
C GLU A 124 10.28 9.97 19.20
N ASP A 125 10.71 9.85 17.93
CA ASP A 125 9.84 10.07 16.76
C ASP A 125 8.71 9.05 16.66
N PHE A 126 9.03 7.75 16.79
CA PHE A 126 8.02 6.69 16.77
C PHE A 126 7.09 6.80 17.97
N GLY A 127 7.61 7.17 19.14
CA GLY A 127 6.80 7.39 20.34
C GLY A 127 5.77 8.50 20.12
N GLN A 128 6.18 9.66 19.62
CA GLN A 128 5.29 10.79 19.37
C GLN A 128 4.21 10.47 18.33
N LEU A 129 4.57 9.76 17.25
CA LEU A 129 3.60 9.36 16.24
C LEU A 129 2.59 8.35 16.77
N LEU A 130 3.03 7.38 17.58
CA LEU A 130 2.12 6.42 18.23
C LEU A 130 1.19 7.11 19.22
N ASP A 131 1.67 8.08 20.01
CA ASP A 131 0.82 8.86 20.92
C ASP A 131 -0.21 9.70 20.16
N TRP A 132 0.18 10.26 19.02
CA TRP A 132 -0.70 11.07 18.19
C TRP A 132 -1.79 10.22 17.52
N LEU A 133 -1.44 9.01 17.07
CA LEU A 133 -2.37 8.11 16.38
C LEU A 133 -3.22 7.27 17.32
N ASP A 134 -2.92 7.23 18.61
CA ASP A 134 -3.68 6.42 19.56
C ASP A 134 -5.16 6.84 19.57
N GLY A 135 -6.05 5.86 19.45
CA GLY A 135 -7.49 6.08 19.34
C GLY A 135 -7.97 6.69 18.01
N HIS A 136 -7.11 6.79 16.99
CA HIS A 136 -7.47 7.26 15.65
C HIS A 136 -7.48 6.11 14.63
N GLU A 137 -8.26 6.29 13.57
CA GLU A 137 -8.37 5.34 12.45
C GLU A 137 -8.10 6.07 11.12
N GLU A 138 -7.40 5.40 10.20
CA GLU A 138 -7.16 5.92 8.85
C GLU A 138 -8.28 5.49 7.90
N LEU A 139 -8.89 6.46 7.20
CA LEU A 139 -9.97 6.22 6.25
C LEU A 139 -9.63 6.78 4.87
N GLY A 140 -9.58 5.90 3.87
CA GLY A 140 -9.46 6.28 2.46
C GLY A 140 -10.82 6.27 1.75
N VAL A 141 -11.33 7.44 1.35
CA VAL A 141 -12.59 7.55 0.59
C VAL A 141 -12.33 7.90 -0.87
N LYS A 142 -12.90 7.11 -1.79
CA LYS A 142 -12.86 7.37 -3.24
C LYS A 142 -14.26 7.62 -3.77
N VAL A 143 -14.48 8.82 -4.34
CA VAL A 143 -15.75 9.22 -4.94
C VAL A 143 -15.62 9.16 -6.46
N TYR A 144 -16.50 8.40 -7.11
CA TYR A 144 -16.55 8.29 -8.56
C TYR A 144 -17.78 9.01 -9.11
N ALA A 145 -17.57 9.96 -10.02
CA ALA A 145 -18.67 10.56 -10.78
C ALA A 145 -18.83 9.84 -12.12
N VAL A 146 -20.02 9.27 -12.36
CA VAL A 146 -20.37 8.74 -13.67
C VAL A 146 -20.99 9.87 -14.48
N ALA A 147 -20.32 10.31 -15.54
CA ALA A 147 -20.92 11.26 -16.47
C ALA A 147 -22.16 10.60 -17.11
N PRO A 148 -23.30 11.30 -17.22
CA PRO A 148 -24.48 10.75 -17.88
C PRO A 148 -24.11 10.34 -19.30
N ALA A 149 -24.59 9.16 -19.73
CA ALA A 149 -24.37 8.65 -21.07
C ALA A 149 -24.72 9.75 -22.09
N LYS A 150 -23.85 9.94 -23.11
CA LYS A 150 -24.12 10.88 -24.20
C LYS A 150 -25.54 10.61 -24.71
N PRO A 151 -26.41 11.62 -24.86
CA PRO A 151 -27.67 11.43 -25.55
C PRO A 151 -27.35 10.80 -26.90
N GLN A 152 -27.83 9.59 -27.12
CA GLN A 152 -27.81 8.97 -28.44
C GLN A 152 -28.57 9.95 -29.34
N GLU A 153 -27.89 10.53 -30.33
CA GLU A 153 -28.56 11.34 -31.35
C GLU A 153 -29.64 10.44 -31.95
N ALA A 154 -30.90 10.67 -31.57
CA ALA A 154 -32.02 10.05 -32.25
C ALA A 154 -31.91 10.46 -33.72
N PRO A 155 -32.03 9.51 -34.69
CA PRO A 155 -32.04 9.89 -36.09
C PRO A 155 -33.17 10.89 -36.28
N ALA A 156 -32.83 12.10 -36.72
CA ALA A 156 -33.79 13.16 -36.95
C ALA A 156 -34.82 12.64 -37.97
N ALA A 157 -36.02 12.30 -37.48
CA ALA A 157 -37.17 12.09 -38.32
C ALA A 157 -37.45 13.42 -39.05
N GLY A 158 -37.56 13.33 -40.36
CA GLY A 158 -37.24 14.42 -41.27
C GLY A 158 -38.14 15.65 -41.19
N THR A 159 -37.56 16.78 -41.57
CA THR A 159 -38.27 17.91 -42.18
C THR A 159 -37.26 18.67 -43.05
N PRO A 160 -37.52 18.93 -44.33
CA PRO A 160 -36.59 19.67 -45.18
C PRO A 160 -36.72 21.18 -44.95
N GLU A 161 -35.55 21.83 -45.00
CA GLU A 161 -35.29 23.26 -45.30
C GLU A 161 -35.56 24.34 -44.24
N ALA A 162 -34.46 24.77 -43.59
CA ALA A 162 -34.11 26.18 -43.44
C ALA A 162 -32.57 26.32 -43.42
N GLU A 163 -32.05 27.20 -44.28
CA GLU A 163 -30.63 27.49 -44.45
C GLU A 163 -29.97 27.97 -43.15
N GLY A 164 -29.08 27.14 -42.65
CA GLY A 164 -28.31 27.39 -41.44
C GLY A 164 -27.51 26.15 -41.07
N ALA A 165 -26.96 25.45 -42.07
CA ALA A 165 -26.13 24.28 -41.88
C ALA A 165 -25.00 24.67 -40.93
N THR A 166 -25.11 24.20 -39.68
CA THR A 166 -24.13 24.48 -38.64
C THR A 166 -22.80 23.98 -39.17
N SER A 167 -21.86 24.88 -39.45
CA SER A 167 -20.59 24.47 -40.03
C SER A 167 -19.96 23.37 -39.17
N PRO A 168 -19.29 22.37 -39.76
CA PRO A 168 -18.69 21.26 -39.01
C PRO A 168 -17.84 21.72 -37.81
N GLY A 169 -17.19 22.89 -37.93
CA GLY A 169 -16.48 23.55 -36.85
C GLY A 169 -17.36 24.02 -35.69
N ARG A 170 -18.54 24.62 -35.93
CA ARG A 170 -19.48 25.04 -34.88
C ARG A 170 -20.11 23.83 -34.17
N ALA A 171 -20.39 22.74 -34.89
CA ALA A 171 -20.90 21.51 -34.30
C ALA A 171 -19.84 20.83 -33.41
N TYR A 172 -18.58 20.80 -33.85
CA TYR A 172 -17.45 20.33 -33.05
C TYR A 172 -17.22 21.18 -31.79
N LEU A 173 -17.23 22.51 -31.91
CA LEU A 173 -17.07 23.42 -30.76
C LEU A 173 -18.20 23.27 -29.74
N ARG A 174 -19.46 23.13 -30.18
CA ARG A 174 -20.61 22.86 -29.28
C ARG A 174 -20.46 21.53 -28.54
N ARG A 175 -20.08 20.44 -29.23
CA ARG A 175 -19.80 19.14 -28.59
C ARG A 175 -18.67 19.24 -27.56
N ARG A 176 -17.58 19.93 -27.90
CA ARG A 176 -16.44 20.13 -26.99
C ARG A 176 -16.78 21.00 -25.78
N GLN A 177 -17.65 22.01 -25.95
CA GLN A 177 -18.15 22.84 -24.85
C GLN A 177 -19.07 22.03 -23.94
N ALA A 178 -20.01 21.26 -24.49
CA ALA A 178 -20.91 20.39 -23.73
C ALA A 178 -20.17 19.29 -22.95
N GLN A 179 -19.11 18.72 -23.53
CA GLN A 179 -18.26 17.73 -22.85
C GLN A 179 -17.44 18.35 -21.71
N ARG A 180 -16.97 19.60 -21.87
CA ARG A 180 -16.24 20.32 -20.80
C ARG A 180 -17.17 20.76 -19.68
N SER A 181 -18.40 21.19 -19.99
CA SER A 181 -19.40 21.52 -18.97
C SER A 181 -19.83 20.28 -18.20
N SER A 182 -20.14 19.17 -18.89
CA SER A 182 -20.54 17.93 -18.21
C SER A 182 -19.46 17.38 -17.29
N HIS A 183 -18.19 17.46 -17.69
CA HIS A 183 -17.08 17.04 -16.84
C HIS A 183 -16.91 17.95 -15.61
N ARG A 184 -17.05 19.28 -15.78
CA ARG A 184 -17.04 20.23 -14.66
C ARG A 184 -18.20 20.01 -13.70
N ASP A 185 -19.39 19.72 -14.21
CA ASP A 185 -20.59 19.48 -13.41
C ASP A 185 -20.46 18.16 -12.64
N ALA A 186 -19.93 17.11 -13.27
CA ALA A 186 -19.62 15.83 -12.61
C ALA A 186 -18.58 15.99 -11.49
N TYR A 187 -17.49 16.75 -11.74
CA TYR A 187 -16.50 17.05 -10.70
C TYR A 187 -17.08 17.89 -9.55
N ARG A 188 -17.93 18.88 -9.86
CA ARG A 188 -18.60 19.68 -8.83
C ARG A 188 -19.52 18.80 -7.98
N ALA A 189 -20.34 17.95 -8.60
CA ALA A 189 -21.23 17.04 -7.90
C ALA A 189 -20.46 16.04 -7.02
N ALA A 190 -19.33 15.48 -7.50
CA ALA A 190 -18.46 14.65 -6.67
C ALA A 190 -17.86 15.44 -5.49
N GLY A 191 -17.47 16.71 -5.71
CA GLY A 191 -17.00 17.60 -4.66
C GLY A 191 -18.05 17.87 -3.58
N GLU A 192 -19.31 18.06 -3.95
CA GLU A 192 -20.44 18.23 -3.02
C GLU A 192 -20.73 16.96 -2.20
N VAL A 193 -20.51 15.77 -2.78
CA VAL A 193 -20.56 14.51 -2.02
C VAL A 193 -19.37 14.41 -1.06
N ALA A 194 -18.16 14.71 -1.54
CA ALA A 194 -16.96 14.64 -0.73
C ALA A 194 -17.00 15.62 0.46
N ALA A 195 -17.58 16.82 0.28
CA ALA A 195 -17.71 17.83 1.32
C ALA A 195 -18.59 17.38 2.51
N ARG A 196 -19.47 16.39 2.31
CA ARG A 196 -20.33 15.83 3.36
C ARG A 196 -19.72 14.64 4.09
N LEU A 197 -18.57 14.15 3.63
CA LEU A 197 -17.89 13.01 4.26
C LEU A 197 -17.48 13.26 5.71
N PRO A 198 -16.95 14.43 6.11
CA PRO A 198 -16.57 14.64 7.52
C PRO A 198 -17.75 14.45 8.48
N GLU A 199 -18.95 14.95 8.12
CA GLU A 199 -20.16 14.77 8.92
C GLU A 199 -20.63 13.31 8.94
N ALA A 200 -20.61 12.64 7.79
CA ALA A 200 -21.04 11.24 7.68
C ALA A 200 -20.10 10.28 8.43
N VAL A 201 -18.80 10.57 8.43
CA VAL A 201 -17.77 9.76 9.09
C VAL A 201 -17.69 10.05 10.59
N SER A 202 -17.98 11.27 11.04
CA SER A 202 -18.03 11.60 12.48
C SER A 202 -19.14 10.87 13.25
N ALA A 203 -20.04 10.17 12.53
CA ALA A 203 -21.13 9.38 13.11
C ALA A 203 -20.80 7.87 13.23
N LEU A 204 -19.61 7.44 12.78
CA LEU A 204 -19.07 6.08 12.95
C LEU A 204 -18.30 5.98 14.27
#